data_AF-A0A7Y1XBB3-F1
#
_entry.id   AF-A0A7Y1XBB3-F1
#
_cell.length_a   1.000
_cell.length_b   1.000
_cell.length_c   1.000
_cell.angle_alpha   90.00
_cell.angle_beta   90.00
_cell.angle_gamma   90.00
#
_symmetry.space_group_name_H-M   'P 1'
#
loop_
_entity.id
_entity.type
_entity.pdbx_description
1 polymer ?
#
loop_
_entity_poly.entity_id
_entity_poly.type
_entity_poly.pdbx_seq_one_letter_code
_entity_poly.pdbx_strand_id
1 'polypeptide(L)'
;MAELTAIEIQQQTFREVFRGYDRYEIEQFLEDVVKTMRAKEALVRQQMDRISELEADLSATDEAEEAIKRTFVAAQRTSQEMVAEAQEKANQLMQQAQAEADSLRRQASEESERMLTSSIEEAERVKREADEVAKNARSKLEHEYGDLRAQREAEQHRLAQRLVQLRTAVGDLQERVKAFAITSSGELEGIVGSIDLETHSIADILERADQKKLDNIDEPDTEELMALEEQMEHEREGDLDDVEDVVSPNAVYLQQPRGLRPWERHRGYRGGVR
;
A
#
# COMPACT_ATOMS: atom_id res chain seq x y z
N MET A 1 -12.50 60.83 -93.87
CA MET A 1 -13.59 61.00 -94.85
C MET A 1 -14.83 61.30 -94.03
N ALA A 2 -15.59 62.35 -94.35
CA ALA A 2 -16.80 62.66 -93.60
C ALA A 2 -17.82 61.54 -93.87
N GLU A 3 -18.23 60.83 -92.82
CA GLU A 3 -19.27 59.81 -92.91
C GLU A 3 -20.62 60.51 -93.06
N LEU A 4 -21.34 60.20 -94.13
CA LEU A 4 -22.66 60.74 -94.39
C LEU A 4 -23.65 60.11 -93.41
N THR A 5 -24.44 60.93 -92.73
CA THR A 5 -25.55 60.49 -91.89
C THR A 5 -26.79 60.16 -92.72
N ALA A 6 -27.68 59.32 -92.18
CA ALA A 6 -28.94 59.00 -92.85
C ALA A 6 -29.80 60.25 -93.16
N ILE A 7 -29.62 61.34 -92.41
CA ILE A 7 -30.30 62.63 -92.65
C ILE A 7 -29.65 63.39 -93.81
N GLU A 8 -28.33 63.40 -93.89
CA GLU A 8 -27.59 64.07 -94.99
C GLU A 8 -27.85 63.38 -96.34
N ILE A 9 -27.95 62.04 -96.36
CA ILE A 9 -28.31 61.29 -97.57
C ILE A 9 -29.74 61.63 -98.02
N GLN A 10 -30.67 61.82 -97.08
CA GLN A 10 -32.06 62.17 -97.37
C GLN A 10 -32.23 63.60 -97.90
N GLN A 11 -31.34 64.52 -97.55
CA GLN A 11 -31.37 65.92 -97.98
C GLN A 11 -30.54 66.19 -99.23
N GLN A 12 -29.84 65.18 -99.75
CA GLN A 12 -28.95 65.31 -100.89
C GLN A 12 -29.76 65.57 -102.17
N THR A 13 -29.48 66.67 -102.86
CA THR A 13 -30.08 67.02 -104.15
C THR A 13 -29.06 66.88 -105.28
N PHE A 14 -29.50 66.34 -106.42
CA PHE A 14 -28.66 66.11 -107.60
C PHE A 14 -29.03 67.08 -108.73
N ARG A 15 -28.04 67.53 -109.51
CA ARG A 15 -28.27 68.37 -110.69
C ARG A 15 -28.72 67.50 -111.87
N GLU A 16 -29.70 67.98 -112.62
CA GLU A 16 -30.13 67.33 -113.86
C GLU A 16 -29.18 67.64 -115.01
N VAL A 17 -28.81 66.60 -115.77
CA VAL A 17 -27.92 66.68 -116.94
C VAL A 17 -28.53 65.87 -118.07
N PHE A 18 -28.37 66.33 -119.32
CA PHE A 18 -28.90 65.63 -120.50
C PHE A 18 -28.28 64.22 -120.60
N ARG A 19 -29.12 63.17 -120.50
CA ARG A 19 -28.76 61.73 -120.33
C ARG A 19 -28.22 61.32 -118.94
N GLY A 20 -28.76 61.86 -117.85
CA GLY A 20 -28.52 61.39 -116.49
C GLY A 20 -29.37 60.17 -116.07
N TYR A 21 -29.15 59.70 -114.84
CA TYR A 21 -29.97 58.67 -114.19
C TYR A 21 -31.41 59.18 -113.94
N ASP A 22 -32.36 58.25 -113.87
CA ASP A 22 -33.76 58.57 -113.54
C ASP A 22 -33.85 59.07 -112.09
N ARG A 23 -34.47 60.25 -111.92
CA ARG A 23 -34.66 60.89 -110.62
C ARG A 23 -35.49 60.01 -109.67
N TYR A 24 -36.53 59.35 -110.18
CA TYR A 24 -37.43 58.54 -109.36
C TYR A 24 -36.73 57.28 -108.84
N GLU A 25 -35.93 56.63 -109.69
CA GLU A 25 -35.16 55.44 -109.30
C GLU A 25 -34.08 55.78 -108.26
N ILE A 26 -33.41 56.93 -108.41
CA ILE A 26 -32.45 57.44 -107.41
C ILE A 26 -33.14 57.76 -106.09
N GLU A 27 -34.28 58.47 -106.11
CA GLU A 27 -35.03 58.82 -104.90
C GLU A 27 -35.47 57.57 -104.13
N GLN A 28 -35.96 56.54 -104.83
CA GLN A 28 -36.35 55.26 -104.23
C GLN A 28 -35.14 54.50 -103.63
N PHE A 29 -34.00 54.47 -104.35
CA PHE A 29 -32.77 53.87 -103.83
C PHE A 29 -32.25 54.60 -102.59
N LEU A 30 -32.28 55.94 -102.58
CA LEU A 30 -31.88 56.73 -101.42
C LEU A 30 -32.80 56.47 -100.21
N GLU A 31 -34.10 56.30 -100.42
CA GLU A 31 -35.02 55.94 -99.34
C GLU A 31 -34.68 54.57 -98.72
N ASP A 32 -34.38 53.57 -99.54
CA ASP A 32 -33.95 52.24 -99.09
C ASP A 32 -32.58 52.28 -98.38
N VAL A 33 -31.64 53.09 -98.87
CA VAL A 33 -30.33 53.32 -98.23
C VAL A 33 -30.50 53.99 -96.87
N VAL A 34 -31.31 55.04 -96.77
CA VAL A 34 -31.61 55.76 -95.52
C VAL A 34 -32.26 54.82 -94.51
N LYS A 35 -33.23 54.00 -94.94
CA LYS A 35 -33.89 53.01 -94.09
C LYS A 35 -32.92 51.96 -93.57
N THR A 36 -32.06 51.43 -94.44
CA THR A 36 -31.05 50.43 -94.08
C THR A 36 -30.00 51.01 -93.14
N MET A 37 -29.54 52.25 -93.38
CA MET A 37 -28.62 52.95 -92.49
C MET A 37 -29.22 53.14 -91.10
N ARG A 38 -30.46 53.64 -91.01
CA ARG A 38 -31.14 53.81 -89.71
C ARG A 38 -31.29 52.49 -88.97
N ALA A 39 -31.62 51.40 -89.67
CA ALA A 39 -31.69 50.07 -89.07
C ALA A 39 -30.32 49.61 -88.55
N LYS A 40 -29.24 49.85 -89.29
CA LYS A 40 -27.87 49.55 -88.83
C LYS A 40 -27.43 50.42 -87.66
N GLU A 41 -27.72 51.72 -87.68
CA GLU A 41 -27.42 52.62 -86.55
C GLU A 41 -28.17 52.21 -85.29
N ALA A 42 -29.43 51.78 -85.41
CA ALA A 42 -30.20 51.25 -84.29
C ALA A 42 -29.61 49.93 -83.77
N LEU A 43 -29.21 49.02 -84.65
CA LEU A 43 -28.56 47.77 -84.28
C LEU A 43 -27.21 48.01 -83.58
N VAL A 44 -26.39 48.94 -84.10
CA VAL A 44 -25.11 49.30 -83.50
C VAL A 44 -25.32 49.87 -82.10
N ARG A 45 -26.30 50.77 -81.92
CA ARG A 45 -26.65 51.28 -80.58
C ARG A 45 -27.07 50.15 -79.64
N GLN A 46 -27.98 49.28 -80.07
CA GLN A 46 -28.42 48.14 -79.27
C GLN A 46 -27.25 47.20 -78.91
N GLN A 47 -26.34 46.95 -79.84
CA GLN A 47 -25.16 46.13 -79.58
C GLN A 47 -24.18 46.81 -78.62
N MET A 48 -23.98 48.12 -78.73
CA MET A 48 -23.14 48.87 -77.78
C MET A 48 -23.73 48.88 -76.38
N ASP A 49 -25.05 49.09 -76.25
CA ASP A 49 -25.73 48.99 -74.96
C ASP A 49 -25.55 47.59 -74.35
N ARG A 50 -25.70 46.54 -75.17
CA ARG A 50 -25.51 45.16 -74.72
C ARG A 50 -24.06 44.85 -74.33
N ILE A 51 -23.09 45.38 -75.07
CA ILE A 51 -21.67 45.23 -74.72
C ILE A 51 -21.40 45.92 -73.39
N SER A 52 -21.89 47.14 -73.20
CA SER A 52 -21.71 47.87 -71.94
C SER A 52 -22.35 47.16 -70.75
N GLU A 53 -23.53 46.56 -70.92
CA GLU A 53 -24.19 45.74 -69.89
C GLU A 53 -23.36 44.49 -69.55
N LEU A 54 -22.89 43.76 -70.57
CA LEU A 54 -22.07 42.56 -70.38
C LEU A 54 -20.71 42.87 -69.75
N GLU A 55 -20.10 44.00 -70.10
CA GLU A 55 -18.85 44.47 -69.48
C GLU A 55 -19.05 44.81 -68.00
N ALA A 56 -20.19 45.44 -67.65
CA ALA A 56 -20.53 45.71 -66.25
C ALA A 56 -20.77 44.42 -65.45
N ASP A 57 -21.51 43.45 -66.03
CA ASP A 57 -21.75 42.14 -65.41
C ASP A 57 -20.45 41.36 -65.21
N LEU A 58 -19.56 41.39 -66.20
CA LEU A 58 -18.26 40.74 -66.12
C LEU A 58 -17.41 41.36 -65.01
N SER A 59 -17.35 42.70 -64.94
CA SER A 59 -16.65 43.40 -63.86
C SER A 59 -17.19 43.05 -62.48
N ALA A 60 -18.51 42.99 -62.33
CA ALA A 60 -19.13 42.60 -61.06
C ALA A 60 -18.82 41.14 -60.69
N THR A 61 -18.74 40.26 -61.69
CA THR A 61 -18.38 38.85 -61.49
C THR A 61 -16.91 38.70 -61.09
N ASP A 62 -16.00 39.44 -61.72
CA ASP A 62 -14.58 39.46 -61.39
C ASP A 62 -14.34 39.98 -59.96
N GLU A 63 -15.03 41.06 -59.56
CA GLU A 63 -14.98 41.59 -58.20
C GLU A 63 -15.48 40.57 -57.16
N ALA A 64 -16.57 39.86 -57.47
CA ALA A 64 -17.10 38.80 -56.60
C ALA A 64 -16.12 37.62 -56.50
N GLU A 65 -15.49 37.22 -57.62
CA GLU A 65 -14.49 36.15 -57.63
C GLU A 65 -13.25 36.54 -56.80
N GLU A 66 -12.77 37.77 -56.93
CA GLU A 66 -11.67 38.27 -56.09
C GLU A 66 -12.03 38.29 -54.61
N ALA A 67 -13.25 38.72 -54.26
CA ALA A 67 -13.72 38.71 -52.88
C ALA A 67 -13.72 37.29 -52.31
N ILE A 68 -14.24 36.31 -53.06
CA ILE A 68 -14.23 34.89 -52.68
C ILE A 68 -12.81 34.38 -52.50
N LYS A 69 -11.88 34.69 -53.43
CA LYS A 69 -10.47 34.30 -53.33
C LYS A 69 -9.83 34.86 -52.06
N ARG A 70 -10.05 36.14 -51.74
CA ARG A 70 -9.53 36.78 -50.52
C ARG A 70 -10.10 36.11 -49.27
N THR A 71 -11.40 35.86 -49.24
CA THR A 71 -12.06 35.19 -48.10
C THR A 71 -11.57 33.75 -47.96
N PHE A 72 -11.38 33.01 -49.05
CA PHE A 72 -10.87 31.65 -49.02
C PHE A 72 -9.46 31.58 -48.44
N VAL A 73 -8.56 32.46 -48.90
CA VAL A 73 -7.19 32.56 -48.37
C VAL A 73 -7.20 32.95 -46.90
N ALA A 74 -8.05 33.90 -46.50
CA ALA A 74 -8.22 34.27 -45.10
C ALA A 74 -8.72 33.10 -44.25
N ALA A 75 -9.74 32.37 -44.71
CA ALA A 75 -10.27 31.20 -44.02
C ALA A 75 -9.22 30.08 -43.89
N GLN A 76 -8.44 29.83 -44.94
CA GLN A 76 -7.33 28.86 -44.89
C GLN A 76 -6.28 29.28 -43.85
N ARG A 77 -5.89 30.56 -43.83
CA ARG A 77 -4.93 31.09 -42.86
C ARG A 77 -5.46 30.97 -41.44
N THR A 78 -6.70 31.36 -41.19
CA THR A 78 -7.34 31.22 -39.87
C THR A 78 -7.44 29.76 -39.44
N SER A 79 -7.74 28.84 -40.35
CA SER A 79 -7.76 27.40 -40.05
C SER A 79 -6.37 26.89 -39.67
N GLN A 80 -5.31 27.34 -40.35
CA GLN A 80 -3.94 26.96 -40.02
C GLN A 80 -3.50 27.53 -38.68
N GLU A 81 -3.82 28.81 -38.40
CA GLU A 81 -3.56 29.47 -37.12
C GLU A 81 -4.29 28.75 -35.97
N MET A 82 -5.56 28.36 -36.18
CA MET A 82 -6.35 27.62 -35.19
C MET A 82 -5.74 26.23 -34.89
N VAL A 83 -5.27 25.51 -35.91
CA VAL A 83 -4.60 24.22 -35.72
C VAL A 83 -3.28 24.39 -34.96
N ALA A 84 -2.49 25.41 -35.31
CA ALA A 84 -1.24 25.71 -34.61
C ALA A 84 -1.48 26.05 -33.13
N GLU A 85 -2.47 26.91 -32.84
CA GLU A 85 -2.84 27.28 -31.47
C GLU A 85 -3.36 26.07 -30.68
N ALA A 86 -4.19 25.22 -31.30
CA ALA A 86 -4.68 24.00 -30.66
C ALA A 86 -3.53 23.03 -30.34
N GLN A 87 -2.55 22.89 -31.23
CA GLN A 87 -1.38 22.05 -31.00
C GLN A 87 -0.49 22.61 -29.88
N GLU A 88 -0.29 23.93 -29.84
CA GLU A 88 0.46 24.58 -28.77
C GLU A 88 -0.22 24.38 -27.41
N LYS A 89 -1.54 24.62 -27.33
CA LYS A 89 -2.32 24.38 -26.11
C LYS A 89 -2.29 22.92 -25.69
N ALA A 90 -2.40 21.99 -26.63
CA ALA A 90 -2.31 20.56 -26.34
C ALA A 90 -0.93 20.21 -25.76
N ASN A 91 0.15 20.74 -26.34
CA ASN A 91 1.51 20.52 -25.83
C ASN A 91 1.69 21.12 -24.42
N GLN A 92 1.17 22.33 -24.19
CA GLN A 92 1.20 22.96 -22.87
C GLN A 92 0.43 22.14 -21.83
N LEU A 93 -0.76 21.65 -22.17
CA LEU A 93 -1.57 20.82 -21.28
C LEU A 93 -0.89 19.49 -20.98
N MET A 94 -0.26 18.86 -21.97
CA MET A 94 0.54 17.65 -21.78
C MET A 94 1.73 17.88 -20.85
N GLN A 95 2.43 19.01 -20.99
CA GLN A 95 3.55 19.37 -20.10
C GLN A 95 3.07 19.64 -18.67
N GLN A 96 1.94 20.34 -18.50
CA GLN A 96 1.34 20.58 -17.19
C GLN A 96 0.92 19.27 -16.53
N ALA A 97 0.18 18.41 -17.25
CA ALA A 97 -0.24 17.10 -16.75
C ALA A 97 0.96 16.22 -16.36
N GLN A 98 2.04 16.24 -17.14
CA GLN A 98 3.27 15.52 -16.81
C GLN A 98 3.93 16.08 -15.54
N ALA A 99 4.03 17.39 -15.41
CA ALA A 99 4.60 18.04 -14.22
C ALA A 99 3.77 17.76 -12.96
N GLU A 100 2.44 17.79 -13.07
CA GLU A 100 1.52 17.44 -11.99
C GLU A 100 1.64 15.95 -11.60
N ALA A 101 1.70 15.05 -12.58
CA ALA A 101 1.89 13.62 -12.33
C ALA A 101 3.23 13.34 -11.64
N ASP A 102 4.31 14.00 -12.06
CA ASP A 102 5.62 13.84 -11.42
C ASP A 102 5.64 14.44 -10.01
N SER A 103 4.95 15.57 -9.79
CA SER A 103 4.76 16.14 -8.45
C SER A 103 3.99 15.19 -7.54
N LEU A 104 2.87 14.64 -8.01
CA LEU A 104 2.05 13.70 -7.25
C LEU A 104 2.84 12.42 -6.91
N ARG A 105 3.63 11.90 -7.85
CA ARG A 105 4.50 10.74 -7.61
C ARG A 105 5.54 11.03 -6.55
N ARG A 106 6.16 12.21 -6.56
CA ARG A 106 7.13 12.60 -5.52
C ARG A 106 6.45 12.72 -4.16
N GLN A 107 5.30 13.38 -4.08
CA GLN A 107 4.53 13.51 -2.84
C GLN A 107 4.13 12.14 -2.27
N ALA A 108 3.64 11.23 -3.12
CA ALA A 108 3.29 9.88 -2.71
C ALA A 108 4.52 9.08 -2.24
N SER A 109 5.67 9.23 -2.89
CA SER A 109 6.93 8.60 -2.48
C SER A 109 7.39 9.13 -1.12
N GLU A 110 7.41 10.45 -0.94
CA GLU A 110 7.79 11.09 0.33
C GLU A 110 6.84 10.69 1.46
N GLU A 111 5.54 10.63 1.21
CA GLU A 111 4.55 10.19 2.19
C GLU A 111 4.75 8.72 2.55
N SER A 112 4.97 7.87 1.56
CA SER A 112 5.28 6.45 1.78
C SER A 112 6.57 6.26 2.60
N GLU A 113 7.63 7.01 2.29
CA GLU A 113 8.89 6.96 3.03
C GLU A 113 8.72 7.45 4.48
N ARG A 114 7.93 8.50 4.69
CA ARG A 114 7.58 8.99 6.04
C ARG A 114 6.79 7.93 6.81
N MET A 115 5.80 7.29 6.19
CA MET A 115 5.02 6.22 6.81
C MET A 115 5.86 5.00 7.15
N LEU A 116 6.78 4.61 6.27
CA LEU A 116 7.70 3.51 6.53
C LEU A 116 8.62 3.82 7.70
N THR A 117 9.23 5.02 7.69
CA THR A 117 10.11 5.47 8.77
C THR A 117 9.36 5.49 10.12
N SER A 118 8.18 6.09 10.16
CA SER A 118 7.39 6.14 11.41
C SER A 118 6.93 4.76 11.88
N SER A 119 6.62 3.85 10.95
CA SER A 119 6.26 2.47 11.28
C SER A 119 7.44 1.68 11.83
N ILE A 120 8.66 1.91 11.30
CA ILE A 120 9.89 1.29 11.80
C ILE A 120 10.20 1.82 13.20
N GLU A 121 10.14 3.14 13.41
CA GLU A 121 10.35 3.76 14.73
C GLU A 121 9.36 3.22 15.77
N GLU A 122 8.08 3.06 15.38
CA GLU A 122 7.05 2.47 16.21
C GLU A 122 7.36 1.00 16.54
N ALA A 123 7.72 0.19 15.54
CA ALA A 123 8.07 -1.21 15.72
C ALA A 123 9.29 -1.37 16.64
N GLU A 124 10.31 -0.54 16.48
CA GLU A 124 11.48 -0.50 17.37
C GLU A 124 11.13 -0.07 18.79
N ARG A 125 10.17 0.85 18.96
CA ARG A 125 9.68 1.24 20.28
C ARG A 125 8.97 0.07 20.96
N VAL A 126 8.03 -0.56 20.26
CA VAL A 126 7.28 -1.72 20.77
C VAL A 126 8.23 -2.87 21.11
N LYS A 127 9.23 -3.14 20.26
CA LYS A 127 10.25 -4.16 20.54
C LYS A 127 11.02 -3.84 21.82
N ARG A 128 11.49 -2.61 22.00
CA ARG A 128 12.19 -2.17 23.22
C ARG A 128 11.32 -2.31 24.47
N GLU A 129 10.05 -1.92 24.38
CA GLU A 129 9.10 -2.07 25.49
C GLU A 129 8.89 -3.54 25.83
N ALA A 130 8.76 -4.43 24.83
CA ALA A 130 8.64 -5.86 25.03
C ALA A 130 9.90 -6.46 25.68
N ASP A 131 11.10 -6.07 25.21
CA ASP A 131 12.38 -6.52 25.77
C ASP A 131 12.53 -6.09 27.24
N GLU A 132 12.15 -4.86 27.58
CA GLU A 132 12.18 -4.39 28.97
C GLU A 132 11.16 -5.12 29.85
N VAL A 133 9.96 -5.38 29.35
CA VAL A 133 8.95 -6.19 30.08
C VAL A 133 9.47 -7.61 30.30
N ALA A 134 10.05 -8.24 29.27
CA ALA A 134 10.62 -9.58 29.37
C ALA A 134 11.80 -9.63 30.36
N LYS A 135 12.69 -8.64 30.32
CA LYS A 135 13.80 -8.50 31.27
C LYS A 135 13.32 -8.35 32.70
N ASN A 136 12.32 -7.49 32.92
CA ASN A 136 11.71 -7.30 34.24
C ASN A 136 11.02 -8.57 34.75
N ALA A 137 10.34 -9.31 33.86
CA ALA A 137 9.73 -10.60 34.20
C ALA A 137 10.80 -11.65 34.57
N ARG A 138 11.87 -11.76 33.77
CA ARG A 138 13.01 -12.64 34.05
C ARG A 138 13.65 -12.32 35.40
N SER A 139 13.94 -11.04 35.65
CA SER A 139 14.54 -10.63 36.91
C SER A 139 13.66 -10.95 38.12
N LYS A 140 12.34 -10.72 38.02
CA LYS A 140 11.39 -11.11 39.07
C LYS A 140 11.40 -12.61 39.33
N LEU A 141 11.33 -13.42 38.26
CA LEU A 141 11.39 -14.88 38.37
C LEU A 141 12.71 -15.32 39.01
N GLU A 142 13.86 -14.76 38.59
CA GLU A 142 15.17 -15.06 39.19
C GLU A 142 15.20 -14.76 40.69
N HIS A 143 14.60 -13.66 41.12
CA HIS A 143 14.52 -13.31 42.54
C HIS A 143 13.61 -14.29 43.29
N GLU A 144 12.43 -14.59 42.76
CA GLU A 144 11.50 -15.57 43.35
C GLU A 144 12.13 -16.97 43.45
N TYR A 145 12.84 -17.43 42.40
CA TYR A 145 13.57 -18.69 42.40
C TYR A 145 14.72 -18.67 43.42
N GLY A 146 15.45 -17.56 43.54
CA GLY A 146 16.50 -17.39 44.53
C GLY A 146 15.97 -17.49 45.96
N ASP A 147 14.87 -16.81 46.25
CA ASP A 147 14.21 -16.84 47.57
C ASP A 147 13.68 -18.24 47.91
N LEU A 148 13.03 -18.90 46.95
CA LEU A 148 12.49 -20.25 47.14
C LEU A 148 13.61 -21.28 47.35
N ARG A 149 14.73 -21.12 46.63
CA ARG A 149 15.93 -21.94 46.82
C ARG A 149 16.51 -21.74 48.23
N ALA A 150 16.66 -20.49 48.68
CA ALA A 150 17.15 -20.20 50.02
C ALA A 150 16.24 -20.79 51.11
N GLN A 151 14.91 -20.73 50.93
CA GLN A 151 13.95 -21.37 51.83
C GLN A 151 14.11 -22.90 51.85
N ARG A 152 14.27 -23.54 50.68
CA ARG A 152 14.52 -24.98 50.58
C ARG A 152 15.80 -25.38 51.30
N GLU A 153 16.89 -24.65 51.08
CA GLU A 153 18.18 -24.90 51.74
C GLU A 153 18.07 -24.73 53.26
N ALA A 154 17.39 -23.68 53.73
CA ALA A 154 17.17 -23.45 55.16
C ALA A 154 16.33 -24.56 55.82
N GLU A 155 15.26 -25.03 55.17
CA GLU A 155 14.46 -26.16 55.66
C GLU A 155 15.26 -27.47 55.65
N GLN A 156 16.08 -27.73 54.62
CA GLN A 156 16.99 -28.88 54.62
C GLN A 156 17.98 -28.82 55.79
N HIS A 157 18.60 -27.67 56.04
CA HIS A 157 19.51 -27.49 57.17
C HIS A 157 18.79 -27.69 58.51
N ARG A 158 17.56 -27.19 58.65
CA ARG A 158 16.73 -27.37 59.84
C ARG A 158 16.38 -28.83 60.07
N LEU A 159 16.00 -29.56 59.02
CA LEU A 159 15.71 -31.00 59.09
C LEU A 159 16.97 -31.79 59.46
N ALA A 160 18.12 -31.47 58.87
CA ALA A 160 19.41 -32.08 59.20
C ALA A 160 19.77 -31.87 60.69
N GLN A 161 19.62 -30.65 61.21
CA GLN A 161 19.82 -30.35 62.63
C GLN A 161 18.86 -31.16 63.52
N ARG A 162 17.59 -31.30 63.11
CA ARG A 162 16.60 -32.09 63.85
C ARG A 162 16.95 -33.58 63.88
N LEU A 163 17.45 -34.13 62.78
CA LEU A 163 17.94 -35.51 62.73
C LEU A 163 19.12 -35.71 63.70
N VAL A 164 20.06 -34.77 63.75
CA VAL A 164 21.18 -34.81 64.69
C VAL A 164 20.67 -34.76 66.14
N GLN A 165 19.76 -33.83 66.47
CA GLN A 165 19.16 -33.73 67.81
C GLN A 165 18.40 -35.00 68.23
N LEU A 166 17.65 -35.60 67.32
CA LEU A 166 16.95 -36.87 67.58
C LEU A 166 17.95 -38.00 67.80
N ARG A 167 19.03 -38.06 67.00
CA ARG A 167 20.08 -39.07 67.17
C ARG A 167 20.78 -38.92 68.52
N THR A 168 21.12 -37.71 68.95
CA THR A 168 21.72 -37.48 70.27
C THR A 168 20.75 -37.82 71.39
N ALA A 169 19.46 -37.46 71.29
CA ALA A 169 18.46 -37.79 72.29
C ALA A 169 18.21 -39.31 72.40
N VAL A 170 18.22 -40.03 71.27
CA VAL A 170 18.17 -41.50 71.26
C VAL A 170 19.42 -42.08 71.90
N GLY A 171 20.60 -41.55 71.62
CA GLY A 171 21.86 -41.93 72.27
C GLY A 171 21.80 -41.74 73.79
N ASP A 172 21.39 -40.56 74.27
CA ASP A 172 21.22 -40.25 75.68
C ASP A 172 20.20 -41.18 76.35
N LEU A 173 19.09 -41.49 75.67
CA LEU A 173 18.09 -42.43 76.17
C LEU A 173 18.67 -43.85 76.27
N GLN A 174 19.45 -44.29 75.27
CA GLN A 174 20.15 -45.57 75.29
C GLN A 174 21.14 -45.63 76.46
N GLU A 175 21.93 -44.58 76.69
CA GLU A 175 22.82 -44.48 77.86
C GLU A 175 22.06 -44.52 79.18
N ARG A 176 20.93 -43.80 79.30
CA ARG A 176 20.07 -43.84 80.50
C ARG A 176 19.46 -45.21 80.73
N VAL A 177 19.05 -45.92 79.67
CA VAL A 177 18.55 -47.30 79.76
C VAL A 177 19.67 -48.25 80.18
N LYS A 178 20.87 -48.13 79.61
CA LYS A 178 22.06 -48.90 80.04
C LYS A 178 22.38 -48.63 81.52
N ALA A 179 22.38 -47.36 81.95
CA ALA A 179 22.62 -46.98 83.34
C ALA A 179 21.52 -47.48 84.29
N PHE A 180 20.23 -47.39 83.90
CA PHE A 180 19.12 -47.94 84.67
C PHE A 180 19.24 -49.46 84.80
N ALA A 181 19.57 -50.18 83.72
CA ALA A 181 19.79 -51.62 83.75
C ALA A 181 20.92 -51.99 84.73
N ILE A 182 22.02 -51.23 84.76
CA ILE A 182 23.12 -51.42 85.72
C ILE A 182 22.66 -51.12 87.16
N THR A 183 21.95 -50.02 87.40
CA THR A 183 21.48 -49.65 88.74
C THR A 183 20.41 -50.60 89.25
N SER A 184 19.46 -51.01 88.41
CA SER A 184 18.49 -52.06 88.75
C SER A 184 19.16 -53.42 88.93
N SER A 185 20.22 -53.74 88.18
CA SER A 185 21.03 -54.93 88.45
C SER A 185 21.76 -54.82 89.79
N GLY A 186 22.23 -53.64 90.20
CA GLY A 186 22.86 -53.40 91.50
C GLY A 186 21.88 -53.40 92.69
N GLU A 187 20.67 -52.87 92.50
CA GLU A 187 19.59 -52.96 93.48
C GLU A 187 19.02 -54.39 93.57
N LEU A 188 19.04 -55.14 92.46
CA LEU A 188 18.71 -56.56 92.46
C LEU A 188 19.85 -57.40 93.03
N GLU A 189 21.13 -57.06 92.90
CA GLU A 189 22.22 -57.71 93.65
C GLU A 189 22.13 -57.45 95.17
N GLY A 190 21.57 -56.29 95.57
CA GLY A 190 21.27 -55.98 96.97
C GLY A 190 20.06 -56.74 97.56
N ILE A 191 19.18 -57.29 96.72
CA ILE A 191 17.96 -58.01 97.14
C ILE A 191 18.04 -59.52 96.82
N VAL A 192 18.87 -59.95 95.87
CA VAL A 192 18.97 -61.35 95.40
C VAL A 192 20.11 -62.13 96.08
N GLY A 193 20.76 -61.57 97.12
CA GLY A 193 21.66 -62.31 98.02
C GLY A 193 21.02 -63.49 98.79
N SER A 194 19.82 -63.93 98.41
CA SER A 194 19.13 -65.06 99.05
C SER A 194 18.26 -65.93 98.13
N ILE A 195 18.36 -65.84 96.80
CA ILE A 195 17.62 -66.77 95.92
C ILE A 195 18.45 -67.21 94.71
N ASP A 196 18.73 -68.52 94.69
CA ASP A 196 19.35 -69.29 93.61
C ASP A 196 18.49 -69.22 92.33
N LEU A 197 19.01 -68.64 91.24
CA LEU A 197 18.41 -68.75 89.90
C LEU A 197 19.49 -68.67 88.83
N GLU A 198 19.60 -69.74 88.05
CA GLU A 198 20.21 -69.76 86.73
C GLU A 198 19.49 -68.74 85.83
N THR A 199 20.03 -67.54 85.72
CA THR A 199 19.60 -66.57 84.70
C THR A 199 20.77 -66.25 83.80
N HIS A 200 20.56 -66.45 82.51
CA HIS A 200 21.49 -66.13 81.44
C HIS A 200 22.03 -64.71 81.66
N SER A 201 23.36 -64.59 81.68
CA SER A 201 24.05 -63.33 81.91
C SER A 201 23.47 -62.25 80.99
N ILE A 202 23.03 -61.15 81.59
CA ILE A 202 22.57 -59.93 80.90
C ILE A 202 23.66 -59.40 79.93
N ALA A 203 24.92 -59.85 80.07
CA ALA A 203 25.98 -59.63 79.10
C ALA A 203 25.63 -60.11 77.67
N ASP A 204 24.95 -61.25 77.52
CA ASP A 204 24.60 -61.81 76.20
C ASP A 204 23.49 -61.02 75.50
N ILE A 205 22.66 -60.29 76.26
CA ILE A 205 21.60 -59.44 75.73
C ILE A 205 22.17 -58.07 75.30
N LEU A 206 23.17 -57.56 76.02
CA LEU A 206 23.86 -56.32 75.69
C LEU A 206 24.75 -56.47 74.44
N GLU A 207 25.38 -57.62 74.23
CA GLU A 207 26.16 -57.90 73.01
C GLU A 207 25.29 -58.00 71.75
N ARG A 208 24.06 -58.52 71.88
CA ARG A 208 23.06 -58.52 70.79
C ARG A 208 22.49 -57.14 70.49
N ALA A 209 22.54 -56.19 71.43
CA ALA A 209 22.07 -54.83 71.21
C ALA A 209 23.08 -53.96 70.45
N ASP A 210 24.38 -54.17 70.65
CA ASP A 210 25.44 -53.49 69.89
C ASP A 210 25.62 -54.09 68.47
N GLN A 211 25.25 -55.36 68.25
CA GLN A 211 25.32 -56.01 66.93
C GLN A 211 24.20 -55.61 65.95
N LYS A 212 23.15 -54.91 66.41
CA LYS A 212 22.18 -54.30 65.49
C LYS A 212 22.72 -52.96 65.01
N LYS A 213 23.76 -53.04 64.17
CA LYS A 213 24.13 -51.97 63.25
C LYS A 213 22.85 -51.40 62.65
N LEU A 214 22.70 -50.08 62.74
CA LEU A 214 21.86 -49.30 61.83
C LEU A 214 22.47 -49.42 60.41
N ASP A 215 22.43 -50.60 59.83
CA ASP A 215 22.55 -50.82 58.38
C ASP A 215 21.10 -50.81 57.87
N ASN A 216 20.55 -49.60 57.70
CA ASN A 216 19.43 -49.21 56.80
C ASN A 216 18.86 -47.87 57.24
N ILE A 217 19.60 -46.80 56.96
CA ILE A 217 19.00 -45.66 56.28
C ILE A 217 19.90 -45.50 55.07
N ASP A 218 19.45 -45.99 53.92
CA ASP A 218 20.18 -45.81 52.67
C ASP A 218 20.54 -44.33 52.54
N GLU A 219 21.84 -44.04 52.36
CA GLU A 219 22.20 -42.81 51.66
C GLU A 219 21.40 -42.84 50.36
N PRO A 220 20.61 -41.79 50.03
CA PRO A 220 19.90 -41.80 48.76
C PRO A 220 20.95 -41.99 47.67
N ASP A 221 20.76 -43.04 46.85
CA ASP A 221 21.69 -43.40 45.79
C ASP A 221 22.11 -42.14 45.06
N THR A 222 23.40 -41.82 45.14
CA THR A 222 23.98 -40.64 44.48
C THR A 222 23.77 -40.72 42.96
N GLU A 223 23.54 -41.92 42.42
CA GLU A 223 23.10 -42.16 41.04
C GLU A 223 21.67 -41.69 40.76
N GLU A 224 20.70 -41.87 41.68
CA GLU A 224 19.32 -41.38 41.48
C GLU A 224 19.24 -39.84 41.56
N LEU A 225 20.04 -39.22 42.42
CA LEU A 225 20.12 -37.75 42.52
C LEU A 225 20.84 -37.12 41.32
N MET A 226 21.92 -37.73 40.82
CA MET A 226 22.59 -37.28 39.60
C MET A 226 21.73 -37.51 38.36
N ALA A 227 21.01 -38.63 38.26
CA ALA A 227 20.11 -38.89 37.14
C ALA A 227 18.94 -37.90 37.09
N LEU A 228 18.42 -37.46 38.25
CA LEU A 228 17.39 -36.41 38.29
C LEU A 228 17.95 -35.02 37.94
N GLU A 229 19.19 -34.72 38.34
CA GLU A 229 19.86 -33.46 38.02
C GLU A 229 20.20 -33.37 36.53
N GLU A 230 20.67 -34.47 35.93
CA GLU A 230 20.93 -34.59 34.49
C GLU A 230 19.63 -34.55 33.66
N GLN A 231 18.53 -35.13 34.15
CA GLN A 231 17.20 -34.98 33.53
C GLN A 231 16.67 -33.54 33.58
N MET A 232 16.89 -32.82 34.68
CA MET A 232 16.49 -31.41 34.78
C MET A 232 17.39 -30.46 33.96
N GLU A 233 18.67 -30.81 33.74
CA GLU A 233 19.55 -30.05 32.84
C GLU A 233 19.19 -30.29 31.36
N HIS A 234 18.83 -31.52 30.97
CA HIS A 234 18.39 -31.80 29.61
C HIS A 234 17.05 -31.14 29.24
N GLU A 235 16.14 -30.95 30.20
CA GLU A 235 14.93 -30.14 29.99
C GLU A 235 15.21 -28.62 29.92
N ARG A 236 16.35 -28.15 30.47
CA ARG A 236 16.76 -26.74 30.37
C ARG A 236 17.47 -26.39 29.05
N GLU A 237 18.13 -27.36 28.44
CA GLU A 237 18.93 -27.15 27.23
C GLU A 237 18.13 -27.35 25.92
N GLY A 238 16.91 -27.92 26.02
CA GLY A 238 16.04 -28.18 24.86
C GLY A 238 15.13 -27.03 24.40
N ASP A 239 15.00 -25.94 25.17
CA ASP A 239 13.98 -24.90 24.94
C ASP A 239 14.53 -23.51 24.56
N LEU A 240 15.82 -23.39 24.20
CA LEU A 240 16.44 -22.08 23.92
C LEU A 240 16.92 -21.85 22.48
N ASP A 241 16.97 -22.86 21.60
CA ASP A 241 17.55 -22.68 20.26
C ASP A 241 16.59 -22.76 19.06
N ASP A 242 15.30 -23.05 19.23
CA ASP A 242 14.33 -23.12 18.11
C ASP A 242 13.11 -22.18 18.28
N VAL A 243 13.37 -20.88 18.44
CA VAL A 243 12.38 -19.87 18.01
C VAL A 243 12.81 -19.34 16.65
N GLU A 244 12.67 -20.18 15.62
CA GLU A 244 12.67 -19.70 14.24
C GLU A 244 11.56 -18.65 14.08
N ASP A 245 11.90 -17.56 13.38
CA ASP A 245 11.01 -16.51 12.90
C ASP A 245 9.81 -17.10 12.13
N VAL A 246 8.73 -17.45 12.83
CA VAL A 246 7.43 -17.67 12.20
C VAL A 246 6.66 -16.35 12.21
N VAL A 247 7.09 -15.43 11.34
CA VAL A 247 6.19 -14.38 10.85
C VAL A 247 5.15 -15.06 9.98
N SER A 248 4.10 -15.58 10.62
CA SER A 248 2.90 -16.04 9.93
C SER A 248 2.19 -14.83 9.34
N PRO A 249 2.01 -14.70 8.00
CA PRO A 249 1.43 -13.51 7.38
C PRO A 249 -0.06 -13.24 7.70
N ASN A 250 -0.68 -13.96 8.64
CA ASN A 250 -2.13 -13.99 8.81
C ASN A 250 -2.64 -13.81 10.25
N ALA A 251 -1.82 -13.32 11.17
CA ALA A 251 -2.20 -13.18 12.59
C ALA A 251 -3.09 -11.95 12.94
N VAL A 252 -3.68 -11.26 11.96
CA VAL A 252 -4.49 -10.03 12.20
C VAL A 252 -5.98 -10.31 12.49
N TYR A 253 -6.44 -11.57 12.50
CA TYR A 253 -7.89 -11.87 12.49
C TYR A 253 -8.51 -12.52 13.74
N LEU A 254 -7.98 -12.34 14.95
CA LEU A 254 -8.54 -12.99 16.15
C LEU A 254 -9.03 -12.11 17.30
N GLN A 255 -9.35 -10.84 17.06
CA GLN A 255 -10.12 -10.05 18.04
C GLN A 255 -11.13 -9.11 17.41
N GLN A 256 -12.23 -9.61 16.82
CA GLN A 256 -13.50 -8.85 16.72
C GLN A 256 -14.73 -9.78 16.77
N PRO A 257 -15.86 -9.32 17.35
CA PRO A 257 -17.00 -10.16 17.68
C PRO A 257 -17.70 -10.71 16.42
N ARG A 258 -18.19 -11.95 16.55
CA ARG A 258 -18.85 -12.74 15.51
C ARG A 258 -19.95 -11.96 14.78
N GLY A 259 -19.70 -11.62 13.52
CA GLY A 259 -20.74 -11.20 12.58
C GLY A 259 -20.20 -10.44 11.38
N LEU A 260 -20.31 -11.05 10.20
CA LEU A 260 -20.01 -10.57 8.84
C LEU A 260 -18.56 -10.72 8.34
N ARG A 261 -18.43 -11.36 7.17
CA ARG A 261 -17.14 -11.67 6.52
C ARG A 261 -16.78 -10.59 5.49
N PRO A 262 -15.47 -10.35 5.22
CA PRO A 262 -15.03 -9.17 4.44
C PRO A 262 -15.47 -9.09 2.98
N TRP A 263 -15.91 -10.18 2.34
CA TRP A 263 -16.38 -10.18 0.94
C TRP A 263 -17.88 -9.87 0.77
N GLU A 264 -18.63 -9.67 1.86
CA GLU A 264 -20.06 -9.28 1.79
C GLU A 264 -20.26 -7.78 1.48
N ARG A 265 -19.20 -6.98 1.31
CA ARG A 265 -19.31 -5.53 1.04
C ARG A 265 -19.56 -5.12 -0.41
N HIS A 266 -19.66 -6.06 -1.36
CA HIS A 266 -19.89 -5.71 -2.76
C HIS A 266 -21.03 -6.49 -3.40
N ARG A 267 -22.29 -6.10 -3.11
CA ARG A 267 -23.44 -6.19 -4.04
C ARG A 267 -24.64 -5.39 -3.50
N GLY A 268 -25.03 -4.35 -4.23
CA GLY A 268 -26.18 -3.47 -3.98
C GLY A 268 -25.70 -2.04 -3.72
N TYR A 269 -25.79 -1.07 -4.64
CA TYR A 269 -26.97 -0.66 -5.39
C TYR A 269 -26.53 0.04 -6.70
N ARG A 270 -26.92 -0.53 -7.85
CA ARG A 270 -27.27 0.24 -9.05
C ARG A 270 -28.78 0.46 -8.97
N GLY A 271 -29.25 1.70 -9.10
CA GLY A 271 -30.66 1.98 -9.37
C GLY A 271 -31.18 3.23 -8.65
N GLY A 272 -31.22 4.35 -9.37
CA GLY A 272 -31.80 5.59 -8.88
C GLY A 272 -31.86 6.65 -9.98
N VAL A 273 -32.67 6.39 -11.01
CA VAL A 273 -33.13 7.38 -11.99
C VAL A 273 -34.26 8.17 -11.34
N ARG A 274 -34.11 9.49 -11.26
CA ARG A 274 -35.10 10.54 -11.59
C ARG A 274 -34.52 11.92 -11.27
#